data_AF-A0A351XB93-F1
#
_entry.id   AF-A0A351XB93-F1
#
_cell.length_a   1.000
_cell.length_b   1.000
_cell.length_c   1.000
_cell.angle_alpha   90.00
_cell.angle_beta   90.00
_cell.angle_gamma   90.00
#
_symmetry.space_group_name_H-M   'P 1'
#
loop_
_entity.id
_entity.type
_entity.pdbx_description
1 polymer ?
#
loop_
_entity_poly.entity_id
_entity_poly.type
_entity_poly.pdbx_seq_one_letter_code
_entity_poly.pdbx_strand_id
1 'polypeptide(L)'
;WNMFDFAADARAEGGENGMNHKGLVTFDRKYKKDSYYAYQAWLSDKPMLHICSKRYVDRVEDTVKIKVYSNCDEVELFANGESVGVQKKGQFPFFTFEVKNIGETVITAKAGDLTDESKIRKVDKFNEDYHMKDESAVINWFEINTPVGYYSVNDTIGDIIKTAKGKLALLRVGVIFLKALKKEIKGNDRPKNKKSKKLEIMGITPSKDTLKMGYGFTVKRVISMLNGKFTKEQILKINEILNKVKKPQ
;
A
#
# COMPACT_ATOMS: atom_id res chain seq x y z
N TRP A 1 -11.44 8.15 0.89
CA TRP A 1 -12.07 9.38 0.38
C TRP A 1 -12.09 10.36 1.50
N ASN A 2 -11.32 11.43 1.35
CA ASN A 2 -11.22 12.50 2.33
C ASN A 2 -10.35 13.61 1.77
N MET A 3 -10.56 14.83 2.28
CA MET A 3 -9.71 15.97 1.98
C MET A 3 -8.35 15.85 2.71
N PHE A 4 -8.37 15.42 3.97
CA PHE A 4 -7.18 15.35 4.84
C PHE A 4 -7.00 13.94 5.36
N ASP A 5 -5.78 13.42 5.35
CA ASP A 5 -5.45 12.18 6.07
C ASP A 5 -6.01 12.24 7.51
N PHE A 6 -6.43 11.10 8.05
CA PHE A 6 -7.10 11.07 9.35
C PHE A 6 -6.81 9.78 10.12
N ALA A 7 -6.88 9.87 11.46
CA ALA A 7 -6.66 8.75 12.35
C ALA A 7 -7.69 7.64 12.14
N ALA A 8 -7.20 6.42 12.00
CA ALA A 8 -7.97 5.20 11.84
C ALA A 8 -7.20 4.06 12.52
N ASP A 9 -7.38 3.94 13.84
CA ASP A 9 -6.57 3.09 14.73
C ASP A 9 -6.42 1.63 14.26
N ALA A 10 -7.46 1.07 13.64
CA ALA A 10 -7.44 -0.30 13.12
C ALA A 10 -6.61 -0.49 11.84
N ARG A 11 -6.02 0.56 11.25
CA ARG A 11 -5.21 0.48 10.02
C ARG A 11 -3.76 0.12 10.35
N ALA A 12 -3.22 -0.84 9.60
CA ALA A 12 -1.81 -1.19 9.62
C ALA A 12 -1.32 -1.44 8.19
N GLU A 13 -1.26 -0.38 7.39
CA GLU A 13 -0.96 -0.41 5.96
C GLU A 13 -0.13 0.82 5.57
N GLY A 14 0.59 0.77 4.44
CA GLY A 14 1.20 1.98 3.85
C GLY A 14 2.42 2.55 4.58
N GLY A 15 3.07 1.78 5.47
CA GLY A 15 4.28 2.20 6.19
C GLY A 15 4.02 3.07 7.45
N GLU A 16 2.77 3.40 7.76
CA GLU A 16 2.40 4.17 8.95
C GLU A 16 1.04 3.68 9.48
N ASN A 17 1.07 3.05 10.66
CA ASN A 17 -0.13 2.49 11.28
C ASN A 17 -1.03 3.59 11.87
N GLY A 18 -2.31 3.26 12.07
CA GLY A 18 -3.26 4.12 12.75
C GLY A 18 -3.78 5.29 11.92
N MET A 19 -3.49 5.34 10.61
CA MET A 19 -3.91 6.43 9.73
C MET A 19 -4.48 5.94 8.40
N ASN A 20 -5.38 6.73 7.84
CA ASN A 20 -5.87 6.59 6.48
C ASN A 20 -5.26 7.67 5.58
N HIS A 21 -4.29 7.29 4.74
CA HIS A 21 -3.53 8.20 3.86
C HIS A 21 -4.20 8.55 2.53
N LYS A 22 -5.52 8.41 2.42
CA LYS A 22 -6.29 8.69 1.19
C LYS A 22 -6.63 10.18 1.00
N GLY A 23 -6.13 11.05 1.86
CA GLY A 23 -6.36 12.50 1.79
C GLY A 23 -5.60 13.16 0.64
N LEU A 24 -6.13 14.28 0.15
CA LEU A 24 -5.43 15.19 -0.76
C LEU A 24 -4.36 16.01 -0.02
N VAL A 25 -4.54 16.21 1.28
CA VAL A 25 -3.65 16.94 2.19
C VAL A 25 -3.29 16.04 3.38
N THR A 26 -2.10 16.21 3.95
CA THR A 26 -1.64 15.46 5.13
C THR A 26 -2.43 15.78 6.39
N PHE A 27 -2.30 14.89 7.38
CA PHE A 27 -3.04 14.97 8.64
C PHE A 27 -2.71 16.24 9.44
N ASP A 28 -1.49 16.73 9.39
CA ASP A 28 -1.07 17.99 10.03
C ASP A 28 -1.43 19.26 9.22
N ARG A 29 -2.07 19.09 8.06
CA ARG A 29 -2.47 20.14 7.11
C ARG A 29 -1.30 20.90 6.48
N LYS A 30 -0.05 20.48 6.69
CA LYS A 30 1.13 21.19 6.19
C LYS A 30 1.48 20.85 4.75
N TYR A 31 1.20 19.63 4.31
CA TYR A 31 1.60 19.17 2.98
C TYR A 31 0.38 18.86 2.10
N LYS A 32 0.30 19.56 0.97
CA LYS A 32 -0.69 19.30 -0.08
C LYS A 32 -0.06 18.33 -1.09
N LYS A 33 -0.65 17.15 -1.28
CA LYS A 33 -0.15 16.14 -2.22
C LYS A 33 -0.43 16.58 -3.65
N ASP A 34 0.25 16.00 -4.63
CA ASP A 34 0.04 16.36 -6.05
C ASP A 34 -1.42 16.22 -6.49
N SER A 35 -2.16 15.27 -5.91
CA SER A 35 -3.59 15.09 -6.15
C SER A 35 -4.44 16.31 -5.74
N TYR A 36 -4.07 17.05 -4.69
CA TYR A 36 -4.74 18.32 -4.34
C TYR A 36 -4.69 19.29 -5.52
N TYR A 37 -3.50 19.44 -6.11
CA TYR A 37 -3.26 20.39 -7.20
C TYR A 37 -3.95 19.95 -8.50
N ALA A 38 -4.14 18.65 -8.73
CA ALA A 38 -4.96 18.17 -9.83
C ALA A 38 -6.41 18.67 -9.70
N TYR A 39 -7.03 18.56 -8.52
CA TYR A 39 -8.37 19.11 -8.28
C TYR A 39 -8.39 20.64 -8.38
N GLN A 40 -7.38 21.32 -7.82
CA GLN A 40 -7.30 22.78 -7.91
C GLN A 40 -7.21 23.26 -9.36
N ALA A 41 -6.42 22.61 -10.21
CA ALA A 41 -6.31 22.96 -11.63
C ALA A 41 -7.61 22.75 -12.42
N TRP A 42 -8.51 21.88 -11.95
CA TRP A 42 -9.83 21.68 -12.55
C TRP A 42 -10.91 22.62 -12.01
N LEU A 43 -10.88 22.89 -10.71
CA LEU A 43 -12.03 23.44 -9.98
C LEU A 43 -11.85 24.90 -9.54
N SER A 44 -10.62 25.42 -9.56
CA SER A 44 -10.32 26.78 -9.11
C SER A 44 -10.33 27.75 -10.28
N ASP A 45 -10.98 28.90 -10.10
CA ASP A 45 -10.88 30.04 -11.02
C ASP A 45 -9.59 30.85 -10.83
N LYS A 46 -8.96 30.74 -9.65
CA LYS A 46 -7.67 31.41 -9.38
C LYS A 46 -6.56 30.76 -10.21
N PRO A 47 -5.77 31.52 -11.00
CA PRO A 47 -4.61 31.01 -11.73
C PRO A 47 -3.66 30.25 -10.80
N MET A 48 -3.23 29.08 -11.22
CA MET A 48 -2.33 28.20 -10.46
C MET A 48 -1.35 27.45 -11.35
N LEU A 49 -0.20 27.10 -10.78
CA LEU A 49 0.86 26.35 -11.43
C LEU A 49 1.53 25.45 -10.38
N HIS A 50 1.68 24.16 -10.67
CA HIS A 50 2.31 23.22 -9.75
C HIS A 50 3.08 22.13 -10.51
N ILE A 51 4.38 22.03 -10.27
CA ILE A 51 5.21 20.92 -10.72
C ILE A 51 4.99 19.73 -9.78
N CYS A 52 4.62 18.58 -10.34
CA CYS A 52 4.35 17.36 -9.58
C CYS A 52 5.63 16.66 -9.12
N SER A 53 5.49 15.75 -8.15
CA SER A 53 6.54 14.82 -7.73
C SER A 53 7.81 15.48 -7.15
N LYS A 54 7.69 16.67 -6.54
CA LYS A 54 8.83 17.41 -5.94
C LYS A 54 9.60 16.63 -4.87
N ARG A 55 8.98 15.62 -4.26
CA ARG A 55 9.62 14.74 -3.26
C ARG A 55 10.40 13.58 -3.88
N TYR A 56 10.19 13.30 -5.16
CA TYR A 56 10.88 12.23 -5.89
C TYR A 56 12.03 12.86 -6.68
N VAL A 57 13.14 13.10 -5.98
CA VAL A 57 14.30 13.85 -6.50
C VAL A 57 15.27 12.94 -7.25
N ASP A 58 15.67 11.82 -6.64
CA ASP A 58 16.64 10.90 -7.26
C ASP A 58 15.97 10.03 -8.32
N ARG A 59 16.48 10.08 -9.57
CA ARG A 59 15.91 9.40 -10.74
C ARG A 59 16.98 8.59 -11.45
N VAL A 60 16.64 7.37 -11.85
CA VAL A 60 17.57 6.43 -12.50
C VAL A 60 17.49 6.54 -14.02
N GLU A 61 16.36 6.98 -14.56
CA GLU A 61 16.12 7.09 -15.99
C GLU A 61 16.95 8.22 -16.60
N ASP A 62 17.39 8.08 -17.86
CA ASP A 62 18.12 9.14 -18.58
C ASP A 62 17.20 10.28 -19.06
N THR A 63 15.91 9.97 -19.20
CA THR A 63 14.86 10.94 -19.53
C THR A 63 13.71 10.76 -18.54
N VAL A 64 13.33 11.84 -17.88
CA VAL A 64 12.28 11.86 -16.85
C VAL A 64 11.07 12.62 -17.37
N LYS A 65 9.89 12.08 -17.10
CA LYS A 65 8.62 12.76 -17.36
C LYS A 65 8.28 13.70 -16.23
N ILE A 66 8.26 14.99 -16.51
CA ILE A 66 7.84 16.04 -15.59
C ILE A 66 6.38 16.36 -15.88
N LYS A 67 5.51 16.18 -14.88
CA LYS A 67 4.11 16.60 -14.96
C LYS A 67 3.94 17.96 -14.28
N VAL A 68 3.17 18.82 -14.93
CA VAL A 68 2.76 20.11 -14.38
C VAL A 68 1.25 20.20 -14.42
N TYR A 69 0.65 20.66 -13.33
CA TYR A 69 -0.77 20.98 -13.25
C TYR A 69 -0.96 22.49 -13.27
N SER A 70 -1.82 22.98 -14.16
CA SER A 70 -2.14 24.40 -14.27
C SER A 70 -3.49 24.60 -14.94
N ASN A 71 -4.27 25.57 -14.47
CA ASN A 71 -5.48 26.03 -15.15
C ASN A 71 -5.19 27.14 -16.19
N CYS A 72 -3.96 27.63 -16.29
CA CYS A 72 -3.54 28.59 -17.32
C CYS A 72 -3.56 27.97 -18.73
N ASP A 73 -3.61 28.82 -19.75
CA ASP A 73 -3.77 28.37 -21.14
C ASP A 73 -2.51 27.79 -21.76
N GLU A 74 -1.34 28.12 -21.22
CA GLU A 74 -0.07 27.54 -21.64
C GLU A 74 0.94 27.50 -20.47
N VAL A 75 1.88 26.56 -20.57
CA VAL A 75 2.97 26.36 -19.62
C VAL A 75 4.26 26.19 -20.43
N GLU A 76 5.31 26.91 -20.03
CA GLU A 76 6.67 26.67 -20.49
C GLU A 76 7.47 26.00 -19.37
N LEU A 77 8.26 24.98 -19.72
CA LEU A 77 9.14 24.31 -18.78
C LEU A 77 10.60 24.59 -19.15
N PHE A 78 11.43 24.78 -18.14
CA PHE A 78 12.87 24.98 -18.26
C PHE A 78 13.63 23.92 -17.45
N ALA A 79 14.76 23.46 -17.97
CA ALA A 79 15.72 22.61 -17.28
C ALA A 79 17.06 23.34 -17.22
N ASN A 80 17.54 23.66 -16.02
CA ASN A 80 18.75 24.48 -15.80
C ASN A 80 18.74 25.82 -16.57
N GLY A 81 17.55 26.43 -16.70
CA GLY A 81 17.35 27.70 -17.41
C GLY A 81 17.18 27.57 -18.92
N GLU A 82 17.40 26.39 -19.51
CA GLU A 82 17.14 26.13 -20.93
C GLU A 82 15.69 25.70 -21.14
N SER A 83 15.00 26.29 -22.12
CA SER A 83 13.61 25.93 -22.42
C SER A 83 13.51 24.51 -22.97
N VAL A 84 12.67 23.70 -22.34
CA VAL A 84 12.27 22.35 -22.77
C VAL A 84 11.09 22.44 -23.76
N GLY A 85 10.39 23.58 -23.78
CA GLY A 85 9.31 23.89 -24.71
C GLY A 85 8.07 24.43 -24.03
N VAL A 86 7.14 24.91 -24.85
CA VAL A 86 5.83 25.43 -24.46
C VAL A 86 4.75 24.43 -24.83
N GLN A 87 3.83 24.15 -23.91
CA GLN A 87 2.62 23.37 -24.17
C GLN A 87 1.38 24.22 -23.90
N LYS A 88 0.41 24.17 -24.82
CA LYS A 88 -0.92 24.75 -24.63
C LYS A 88 -1.82 23.75 -23.91
N LYS A 89 -2.73 24.27 -23.08
CA LYS A 89 -3.72 23.48 -22.35
C LYS A 89 -4.59 22.73 -23.36
N GLY A 90 -4.60 21.40 -23.23
CA GLY A 90 -5.48 20.54 -24.01
C GLY A 90 -6.86 20.43 -23.37
N GLN A 91 -7.49 19.26 -23.52
CA GLN A 91 -8.75 18.94 -22.84
C GLN A 91 -8.61 18.96 -21.30
N PHE A 92 -7.42 18.68 -20.80
CA PHE A 92 -7.14 18.54 -19.37
C PHE A 92 -6.08 19.57 -18.92
N PRO A 93 -6.16 20.08 -17.68
CA PRO A 93 -5.21 21.05 -17.12
C PRO A 93 -3.86 20.41 -16.72
N PHE A 94 -3.43 19.40 -17.46
CA PHE A 94 -2.26 18.56 -17.16
C PHE A 94 -1.28 18.58 -18.34
N PHE A 95 -0.05 18.97 -18.05
CA PHE A 95 1.03 19.12 -19.02
C PHE A 95 2.10 18.09 -18.70
N THR A 96 2.74 17.52 -19.73
CA THR A 96 3.79 16.51 -19.53
C THR A 96 4.95 16.79 -20.47
N PHE A 97 6.13 17.03 -19.89
CA PHE A 97 7.36 17.30 -20.58
C PHE A 97 8.34 16.15 -20.38
N GLU A 98 9.20 15.92 -21.36
CA GLU A 98 10.32 14.99 -21.25
C GLU A 98 11.61 15.78 -21.06
N VAL A 99 12.29 15.53 -19.95
CA VAL A 99 13.51 16.26 -19.56
C VAL A 99 14.66 15.26 -19.46
N LYS A 100 15.81 15.60 -20.07
CA LYS A 100 17.04 14.83 -19.88
C LYS A 100 17.49 14.94 -18.41
N ASN A 101 17.77 13.82 -17.79
CA ASN A 101 18.18 13.72 -16.41
C ASN A 101 19.70 13.57 -16.33
N ILE A 102 20.39 14.69 -16.12
CA ILE A 102 21.85 14.76 -16.12
C ILE A 102 22.29 15.51 -14.86
N GLY A 103 23.09 14.85 -14.01
CA GLY A 103 23.54 15.43 -12.74
C GLY A 103 22.38 15.94 -11.89
N GLU A 104 22.55 17.11 -11.27
CA GLU A 104 21.45 17.86 -10.67
C GLU A 104 20.82 18.79 -11.70
N THR A 105 19.49 18.76 -11.79
CA THR A 105 18.74 19.62 -12.71
C THR A 105 17.67 20.39 -11.94
N VAL A 106 17.72 21.72 -12.02
CA VAL A 106 16.65 22.61 -11.56
C VAL A 106 15.58 22.68 -12.64
N ILE A 107 14.34 22.40 -12.26
CA ILE A 107 13.19 22.44 -13.13
C ILE A 107 12.35 23.65 -12.76
N THR A 108 12.10 24.53 -13.72
CA THR A 108 11.27 25.72 -13.54
C THR A 108 10.10 25.66 -14.51
N ALA A 109 8.88 25.85 -14.02
CA ALA A 109 7.70 26.02 -14.85
C ALA A 109 7.24 27.47 -14.79
N LYS A 110 6.79 28.02 -15.92
CA LYS A 110 6.19 29.35 -16.01
C LYS A 110 4.84 29.30 -16.72
N ALA A 111 3.89 30.09 -16.23
CA ALA A 111 2.57 30.25 -16.84
C ALA A 111 2.03 31.65 -16.54
N GLY A 112 2.11 32.56 -17.51
CA GLY A 112 1.92 34.00 -17.25
C GLY A 112 2.93 34.50 -16.21
N ASP A 113 2.46 35.21 -15.19
CA ASP A 113 3.30 35.71 -14.08
C ASP A 113 3.63 34.64 -13.03
N LEU A 114 3.05 33.44 -13.13
CA LEU A 114 3.29 32.36 -12.18
C LEU A 114 4.61 31.65 -12.49
N THR A 115 5.37 31.35 -11.44
CA THR A 115 6.58 30.52 -11.52
C THR A 115 6.54 29.47 -10.42
N ASP A 116 6.93 28.25 -10.75
CA ASP A 116 7.13 27.17 -9.78
C ASP A 116 8.47 26.46 -10.05
N GLU A 117 9.08 25.91 -9.00
CA GLU A 117 10.39 25.26 -9.06
C GLU A 117 10.37 23.87 -8.40
N SER A 118 11.16 22.95 -8.96
CA SER A 118 11.52 21.68 -8.37
C SER A 118 12.93 21.27 -8.77
N LYS A 119 13.40 20.12 -8.26
CA LYS A 119 14.73 19.58 -8.59
C LYS A 119 14.64 18.08 -8.85
N ILE A 120 15.45 17.60 -9.79
CA ILE A 120 15.72 16.19 -10.00
C ILE A 120 17.22 15.95 -9.98
N ARG A 121 17.62 14.72 -9.70
CA ARG A 121 19.02 14.30 -9.70
C ARG A 121 19.17 12.94 -10.34
N LYS A 122 20.07 12.82 -11.31
CA LYS A 122 20.48 11.55 -11.90
C LYS A 122 21.27 10.74 -10.88
N VAL A 123 20.86 9.49 -10.68
CA VAL A 123 21.56 8.51 -9.85
C VAL A 123 21.71 7.19 -10.60
N ASP A 124 22.72 6.40 -10.26
CA ASP A 124 22.99 5.11 -10.91
C ASP A 124 22.10 3.97 -10.39
N LYS A 125 21.63 4.10 -9.16
CA LYS A 125 20.82 3.09 -8.47
C LYS A 125 19.57 3.74 -7.89
N PHE A 126 18.50 2.97 -7.86
CA PHE A 126 17.25 3.39 -7.25
C PHE A 126 17.46 3.74 -5.77
N ASN A 127 16.89 4.87 -5.34
CA ASN A 127 16.91 5.25 -3.94
C ASN A 127 15.87 4.43 -3.16
N GLU A 128 16.34 3.44 -2.39
CA GLU A 128 15.49 2.53 -1.61
C GLU A 128 14.62 3.25 -0.56
N ASP A 129 14.91 4.49 -0.18
CA ASP A 129 14.03 5.28 0.70
C ASP A 129 12.68 5.61 0.03
N TYR A 130 12.63 5.58 -1.32
CA TYR A 130 11.38 5.74 -2.08
C TYR A 130 10.57 4.45 -2.18
N HIS A 131 11.14 3.32 -1.76
CA HIS A 131 10.51 2.01 -1.83
C HIS A 131 9.93 1.64 -0.46
N MET A 132 8.61 1.57 -0.40
CA MET A 132 7.94 0.94 0.74
C MET A 132 8.21 -0.55 0.70
N LYS A 133 9.00 -1.06 1.63
CA LYS A 133 9.28 -2.49 1.76
C LYS A 133 8.00 -3.20 2.21
N ASP A 134 7.55 -4.17 1.43
CA ASP A 134 6.37 -4.97 1.77
C ASP A 134 6.63 -5.79 3.04
N GLU A 135 6.10 -5.33 4.19
CA GLU A 135 6.13 -6.10 5.43
C GLU A 135 5.08 -7.23 5.45
N SER A 136 4.16 -7.26 4.48
CA SER A 136 3.17 -8.34 4.35
C SER A 136 2.70 -8.51 2.92
N ALA A 137 2.32 -9.74 2.57
CA ALA A 137 1.70 -10.01 1.27
C ALA A 137 0.37 -9.24 1.15
N VAL A 138 0.40 -8.12 0.44
CA VAL A 138 -0.82 -7.39 0.07
C VAL A 138 -1.61 -8.29 -0.90
N ILE A 139 -2.80 -8.71 -0.46
CA ILE A 139 -3.74 -9.45 -1.30
C ILE A 139 -4.95 -8.59 -1.52
N ASN A 140 -5.16 -8.25 -2.79
CA ASN A 140 -6.32 -7.50 -3.18
C ASN A 140 -7.57 -8.38 -3.07
N TRP A 141 -8.70 -7.75 -2.72
CA TRP A 141 -9.96 -8.46 -2.54
C TRP A 141 -10.46 -9.18 -3.81
N PHE A 142 -10.08 -8.69 -4.99
CA PHE A 142 -10.39 -9.32 -6.29
C PHE A 142 -9.54 -10.57 -6.60
N GLU A 143 -8.44 -10.79 -5.87
CA GLU A 143 -7.61 -11.98 -6.02
C GLU A 143 -8.15 -13.16 -5.20
N ILE A 144 -9.08 -12.89 -4.28
CA ILE A 144 -9.70 -13.88 -3.42
C ILE A 144 -10.97 -14.40 -4.10
N ASN A 145 -10.90 -15.61 -4.64
CA ASN A 145 -12.09 -16.29 -5.14
C ASN A 145 -13.09 -16.59 -4.00
N THR A 146 -14.36 -16.24 -4.20
CA THR A 146 -15.44 -16.42 -3.22
C THR A 146 -16.67 -17.06 -3.87
N PRO A 147 -16.58 -18.34 -4.27
CA PRO A 147 -17.67 -19.01 -4.96
C PRO A 147 -18.92 -19.07 -4.08
N VAL A 148 -20.07 -18.75 -4.68
CA VAL A 148 -21.36 -18.70 -3.98
C VAL A 148 -21.66 -20.03 -3.29
N GLY A 149 -22.00 -19.98 -2.01
CA GLY A 149 -22.32 -21.17 -1.21
C GLY A 149 -21.10 -21.96 -0.71
N TYR A 150 -19.88 -21.45 -0.86
CA TYR A 150 -18.66 -22.08 -0.32
C TYR A 150 -17.93 -21.15 0.66
N TYR A 151 -17.13 -21.75 1.55
CA TYR A 151 -16.29 -20.99 2.47
C TYR A 151 -15.09 -20.34 1.76
N SER A 152 -14.57 -19.28 2.37
CA SER A 152 -13.42 -18.49 1.94
C SER A 152 -12.63 -18.02 3.15
N VAL A 153 -11.48 -17.38 2.93
CA VAL A 153 -10.73 -16.75 4.02
C VAL A 153 -11.50 -15.62 4.73
N ASN A 154 -12.58 -15.11 4.13
CA ASN A 154 -13.42 -14.08 4.73
C ASN A 154 -14.46 -14.63 5.71
N ASP A 155 -14.63 -15.95 5.80
CA ASP A 155 -15.55 -16.58 6.74
C ASP A 155 -14.91 -16.77 8.12
N THR A 156 -15.74 -16.73 9.17
CA THR A 156 -15.27 -16.92 10.55
C THR A 156 -14.82 -18.35 10.80
N ILE A 157 -13.82 -18.54 11.65
CA ILE A 157 -13.39 -19.87 12.09
C ILE A 157 -14.59 -20.59 12.73
N GLY A 158 -15.40 -19.88 13.51
CA GLY A 158 -16.61 -20.39 14.15
C GLY A 158 -17.64 -20.97 13.19
N ASP A 159 -17.87 -20.32 12.04
CA ASP A 159 -18.79 -20.83 11.02
C ASP A 159 -18.23 -22.07 10.33
N ILE A 160 -16.94 -22.05 9.98
CA ILE A 160 -16.30 -23.16 9.28
C ILE A 160 -16.32 -24.45 10.14
N ILE A 161 -16.04 -24.34 11.45
CA ILE A 161 -16.04 -25.51 12.35
C ILE A 161 -17.43 -26.12 12.59
N LYS A 162 -18.54 -25.46 12.21
CA LYS A 162 -19.89 -26.05 12.36
C LYS A 162 -20.06 -27.32 11.53
N THR A 163 -19.30 -27.48 10.46
CA THR A 163 -19.38 -28.64 9.56
C THR A 163 -18.18 -29.58 9.71
N ALA A 164 -18.40 -30.89 9.56
CA ALA A 164 -17.31 -31.86 9.59
C ALA A 164 -16.27 -31.60 8.48
N LYS A 165 -16.73 -31.24 7.27
CA LYS A 165 -15.87 -30.87 6.14
C LYS A 165 -15.08 -29.58 6.41
N GLY A 166 -15.67 -28.60 7.07
CA GLY A 166 -15.00 -27.36 7.46
C GLY A 166 -13.94 -27.58 8.55
N LYS A 167 -14.21 -28.43 9.55
CA LYS A 167 -13.17 -28.86 10.53
C LYS A 167 -11.97 -29.50 9.82
N LEU A 168 -12.23 -30.39 8.85
CA LEU A 168 -11.17 -31.03 8.06
C LEU A 168 -10.38 -30.03 7.20
N ALA A 169 -11.06 -29.04 6.61
CA ALA A 169 -10.40 -27.96 5.88
C ALA A 169 -9.51 -27.11 6.80
N LEU A 170 -9.98 -26.74 7.99
CA LEU A 170 -9.17 -26.01 8.97
C LEU A 170 -7.97 -26.81 9.47
N LEU A 171 -8.07 -28.14 9.59
CA LEU A 171 -6.90 -28.98 9.88
C LEU A 171 -5.83 -28.87 8.78
N ARG A 172 -6.24 -28.89 7.50
CA ARG A 172 -5.32 -28.69 6.35
C ARG A 172 -4.71 -27.30 6.34
N VAL A 173 -5.51 -26.27 6.65
CA VAL A 173 -5.03 -24.89 6.82
C VAL A 173 -4.00 -24.82 7.96
N GLY A 174 -4.26 -25.50 9.09
CA GLY A 174 -3.35 -25.59 10.22
C GLY A 174 -1.96 -26.15 9.86
N VAL A 175 -1.88 -27.09 8.91
CA VAL A 175 -0.59 -27.59 8.40
C VAL A 175 0.18 -26.50 7.65
N ILE A 176 -0.50 -25.66 6.86
CA ILE A 176 0.12 -24.52 6.16
C ILE A 176 0.62 -23.50 7.20
N PHE A 177 -0.19 -23.19 8.21
CA PHE A 177 0.19 -22.31 9.33
C PHE A 177 1.44 -22.82 10.05
N LEU A 178 1.48 -24.10 10.43
CA LEU A 178 2.64 -24.70 11.09
C LEU A 178 3.90 -24.64 10.22
N LYS A 179 3.77 -24.84 8.90
CA LYS A 179 4.91 -24.75 7.97
C LYS A 179 5.42 -23.31 7.84
N ALA A 180 4.52 -22.34 7.74
CA ALA A 180 4.87 -20.92 7.68
C ALA A 180 5.62 -20.49 8.96
N LEU A 181 5.09 -20.84 10.14
CA LEU A 181 5.71 -20.52 11.44
C LEU A 181 7.03 -21.25 11.69
N LYS A 182 7.21 -22.47 11.18
CA LYS A 182 8.47 -23.23 11.34
C LYS A 182 9.62 -22.72 10.47
N LYS A 183 9.32 -22.06 9.34
CA LYS A 183 10.34 -21.57 8.40
C LYS A 183 11.24 -20.49 9.04
N GLU A 184 10.75 -19.76 10.04
CA GLU A 184 11.54 -18.80 10.83
C GLU A 184 12.40 -19.44 11.93
N ILE A 185 11.99 -20.57 12.52
CA ILE A 185 12.72 -21.19 13.64
C ILE A 185 14.11 -21.70 13.22
N LYS A 186 14.35 -21.89 11.92
CA LYS A 186 15.65 -22.27 11.36
C LYS A 186 16.55 -21.08 11.00
N GLY A 187 16.07 -19.84 11.11
CA GLY A 187 16.82 -18.62 10.75
C GLY A 187 17.40 -17.84 11.92
N ASN A 188 17.18 -18.27 13.16
CA ASN A 188 17.77 -17.65 14.35
C ASN A 188 18.56 -18.70 15.14
N ASP A 189 19.86 -18.44 15.35
CA ASP A 189 20.71 -19.20 16.26
C ASP A 189 20.04 -19.27 17.65
N ARG A 190 19.79 -20.49 18.11
CA ARG A 190 19.19 -20.74 19.43
C ARG A 190 20.26 -20.73 20.51
N PRO A 191 20.04 -20.12 21.69
CA PRO A 191 20.56 -20.69 22.91
C PRO A 191 19.69 -21.88 23.34
N LYS A 192 20.36 -22.98 23.70
CA LYS A 192 19.78 -24.20 24.24
C LYS A 192 19.11 -23.90 25.60
N ASN A 193 17.78 -23.89 25.66
CA ASN A 193 17.09 -24.30 26.88
C ASN A 193 15.72 -24.93 26.58
N LYS A 194 15.62 -26.25 26.82
CA LYS A 194 14.40 -27.04 26.76
C LYS A 194 13.55 -26.74 28.01
N LYS A 195 12.66 -25.76 27.94
CA LYS A 195 11.40 -25.78 28.69
C LYS A 195 10.29 -25.40 27.72
N SER A 196 9.18 -26.12 27.77
CA SER A 196 8.01 -25.96 26.92
C SER A 196 7.47 -24.53 27.01
N LYS A 197 7.93 -23.64 26.12
CA LYS A 197 7.29 -22.34 25.88
C LYS A 197 5.88 -22.66 25.40
N LYS A 198 4.88 -22.46 26.26
CA LYS A 198 3.48 -22.37 25.86
C LYS A 198 3.43 -21.40 24.68
N LEU A 199 2.68 -21.75 23.64
CA LEU A 199 2.52 -20.92 22.46
C LEU A 199 1.76 -19.65 22.88
N GLU A 200 2.49 -18.61 23.29
CA GLU A 200 1.96 -17.29 23.53
C GLU A 200 1.65 -16.64 22.18
N ILE A 201 0.37 -16.41 21.91
CA ILE A 201 -0.07 -15.59 20.80
C ILE A 201 -0.27 -14.18 21.37
N MET A 202 0.56 -13.23 20.94
CA MET A 202 0.44 -11.81 21.31
C MET A 202 0.44 -11.53 22.83
N GLY A 203 1.21 -12.28 23.62
CA GLY A 203 1.30 -12.06 25.08
C GLY A 203 0.07 -12.53 25.88
N ILE A 204 -0.89 -13.21 25.23
CA ILE A 204 -2.08 -13.76 25.89
C ILE A 204 -1.89 -15.26 26.11
N THR A 205 -2.07 -15.68 27.36
CA THR A 205 -2.08 -17.12 27.69
C THR A 205 -3.36 -17.75 27.14
N PRO A 206 -3.29 -18.86 26.38
CA PRO A 206 -4.48 -19.52 25.86
C PRO A 206 -5.43 -19.95 27.00
N SER A 207 -6.60 -19.31 27.06
CA SER A 207 -7.74 -19.66 27.91
C SER A 207 -8.93 -20.12 27.06
N LYS A 208 -9.91 -20.80 27.68
CA LYS A 208 -11.15 -21.19 26.98
C LYS A 208 -11.88 -19.97 26.38
N ASP A 209 -11.83 -18.83 27.05
CA ASP A 209 -12.50 -17.60 26.60
C ASP A 209 -11.75 -16.93 25.45
N THR A 210 -10.42 -16.93 25.47
CA THR A 210 -9.62 -16.47 24.33
C THR A 210 -9.80 -17.35 23.08
N LEU A 211 -10.01 -18.66 23.27
CA LEU A 211 -10.31 -19.58 22.18
C LEU A 211 -11.69 -19.30 21.56
N LYS A 212 -12.70 -19.07 22.40
CA LYS A 212 -14.04 -18.68 21.96
C LYS A 212 -14.03 -17.35 21.22
N MET A 213 -13.25 -16.37 21.68
CA MET A 213 -13.07 -15.10 20.99
C MET A 213 -12.46 -15.31 19.59
N GLY A 214 -11.46 -16.19 19.49
CA GLY A 214 -10.81 -16.53 18.21
C GLY A 214 -11.77 -17.14 17.17
N TYR A 215 -12.86 -17.79 17.59
CA TYR A 215 -13.88 -18.28 16.66
C TYR A 215 -14.65 -17.18 15.95
N GLY A 216 -14.72 -15.97 16.53
CA GLY A 216 -15.34 -14.81 15.90
C GLY A 216 -14.46 -14.17 14.82
N PHE A 217 -13.18 -14.56 14.69
CA PHE A 217 -12.30 -14.01 13.67
C PHE A 217 -12.42 -14.76 12.35
N THR A 218 -12.33 -14.02 11.26
CA THR A 218 -12.15 -14.59 9.93
C THR A 218 -10.77 -15.19 9.80
N VAL A 219 -10.62 -16.20 8.93
CA VAL A 219 -9.30 -16.79 8.65
C VAL A 219 -8.32 -15.70 8.18
N LYS A 220 -8.78 -14.77 7.34
CA LYS A 220 -8.00 -13.62 6.87
C LYS A 220 -7.54 -12.71 8.01
N ARG A 221 -8.41 -12.45 9.00
CA ARG A 221 -8.05 -11.64 10.18
C ARG A 221 -6.96 -12.31 11.01
N VAL A 222 -7.05 -13.62 11.23
CA VAL A 222 -6.01 -14.36 11.95
C VAL A 222 -4.68 -14.35 11.18
N ILE A 223 -4.71 -14.49 9.85
CA ILE A 223 -3.49 -14.37 9.02
C ILE A 223 -2.88 -12.97 9.12
N SER A 224 -3.69 -11.92 9.04
CA SER A 224 -3.24 -10.52 9.16
C SER A 224 -2.63 -10.23 10.52
N MET A 225 -3.19 -10.76 11.61
CA MET A 225 -2.63 -10.64 12.96
C MET A 225 -1.25 -11.31 13.11
N LEU A 226 -0.87 -12.21 12.20
CA LEU A 226 0.44 -12.84 12.19
C LEU A 226 1.51 -12.02 11.44
N ASN A 227 1.20 -10.77 11.06
CA ASN A 227 2.15 -9.73 10.66
C ASN A 227 3.17 -10.17 9.58
N GLY A 228 2.69 -10.49 8.38
CA GLY A 228 3.56 -10.79 7.23
C GLY A 228 4.08 -12.22 7.12
N LYS A 229 3.75 -13.10 8.06
CA LYS A 229 4.22 -14.51 8.08
C LYS A 229 3.70 -15.40 6.97
N PHE A 230 2.80 -14.90 6.13
CA PHE A 230 2.23 -15.65 5.02
C PHE A 230 2.50 -14.92 3.71
N THR A 231 3.00 -15.66 2.73
CA THR A 231 3.09 -15.15 1.35
C THR A 231 1.71 -15.12 0.71
N LYS A 232 1.59 -14.37 -0.38
CA LYS A 232 0.35 -14.26 -1.15
C LYS A 232 -0.16 -15.63 -1.59
N GLU A 233 0.73 -16.46 -2.11
CA GLU A 233 0.43 -17.80 -2.61
C GLU A 233 -0.09 -18.71 -1.49
N GLN A 234 0.46 -18.57 -0.27
CA GLN A 234 -0.01 -19.36 0.87
C GLN A 234 -1.43 -19.00 1.26
N ILE A 235 -1.78 -17.72 1.25
CA ILE A 235 -3.13 -17.25 1.58
C ILE A 235 -4.12 -17.65 0.48
N LEU A 236 -3.76 -17.53 -0.80
CA LEU A 236 -4.59 -18.01 -1.92
C LEU A 236 -4.82 -19.51 -1.85
N LYS A 237 -3.78 -20.30 -1.51
CA LYS A 237 -3.91 -21.74 -1.29
C LYS A 237 -4.82 -22.09 -0.12
N ILE A 238 -4.77 -21.33 0.98
CA ILE A 238 -5.70 -21.46 2.09
C ILE A 238 -7.13 -21.19 1.61
N ASN A 239 -7.33 -20.14 0.81
CA ASN A 239 -8.63 -19.82 0.24
C ASN A 239 -9.17 -20.92 -0.67
N GLU A 240 -8.35 -21.49 -1.56
CA GLU A 240 -8.73 -22.61 -2.42
C GLU A 240 -9.15 -23.86 -1.63
N ILE A 241 -8.52 -24.14 -0.48
CA ILE A 241 -8.92 -25.23 0.40
C ILE A 241 -10.34 -24.98 0.94
N LEU A 242 -10.62 -23.76 1.37
CA LEU A 242 -11.93 -23.38 1.91
C LEU A 242 -13.01 -23.36 0.83
N ASN A 243 -12.68 -22.90 -0.38
CA ASN A 243 -13.59 -22.86 -1.53
C ASN A 243 -14.09 -24.25 -1.97
N LYS A 244 -13.48 -25.34 -1.48
CA LYS A 244 -13.95 -26.73 -1.72
C LYS A 244 -14.97 -27.20 -0.68
N VAL A 245 -15.30 -26.37 0.32
CA VAL A 245 -16.24 -26.71 1.39
C VAL A 245 -17.52 -25.89 1.22
N LYS A 246 -18.64 -26.57 0.96
CA LYS A 246 -19.96 -25.95 0.92
C LYS A 246 -20.39 -25.47 2.29
N LYS A 247 -20.99 -24.28 2.33
CA LYS A 247 -21.72 -23.77 3.50
C LYS A 247 -22.99 -24.61 3.70
N PRO A 248 -23.45 -24.78 4.95
CA PRO A 248 -24.81 -25.25 5.21
C PRO A 248 -25.80 -24.36 4.47
N GLN A 249 -26.83 -24.97 3.88
CA GLN A 249 -28.00 -24.24 3.40
C GLN A 249 -28.84 -23.77 4.60
#